data_AF-A0A7C6TGL6-F1
#
_entry.id   AF-A0A7C6TGL6-F1
#
_cell.length_a   1.000
_cell.length_b   1.000
_cell.length_c   1.000
_cell.angle_alpha   90.00
_cell.angle_beta   90.00
_cell.angle_gamma   90.00
#
_symmetry.space_group_name_H-M   'P 1'
#
loop_
_entity.id
_entity.type
_entity.pdbx_description
1 polymer ?
#
loop_
_entity_poly.entity_id
_entity_poly.type
_entity_poly.pdbx_seq_one_letter_code
_entity_poly.pdbx_strand_id
1 'polypeptide(L)' 'MSEQSELAPDFSLIDTNGETVRLSDYRGRYVYLVFNRGFS' A
#
# COMPACT_ATOMS: atom_id res chain seq x y z
N MET A 1 15.82 -22.59 1.30
CA MET A 1 14.77 -21.85 0.58
C MET A 1 15.40 -20.59 0.00
N SER A 2 15.34 -20.41 -1.31
CA SER A 2 15.61 -19.11 -1.93
C SER A 2 14.44 -18.17 -1.61
N GLU A 3 14.68 -17.16 -0.78
CA GLU A 3 13.72 -16.08 -0.53
C GLU A 3 13.72 -15.13 -1.73
N GLN A 4 12.88 -15.40 -2.71
CA GLN A 4 12.66 -14.48 -3.82
C GLN A 4 11.65 -13.43 -3.37
N SER A 5 12.14 -12.26 -2.93
CA SER A 5 11.28 -11.12 -2.62
C SER A 5 10.78 -10.50 -3.93
N GLU A 6 9.48 -10.51 -4.17
CA GLU A 6 8.86 -9.77 -5.27
C GLU A 6 8.63 -8.31 -4.85
N LEU A 7 8.69 -7.40 -5.82
CA LEU A 7 8.28 -6.02 -5.59
C LEU A 7 6.79 -6.00 -5.20
N ALA A 8 6.45 -5.21 -4.19
CA ALA A 8 5.04 -5.00 -3.86
C ALA A 8 4.27 -4.51 -5.10
N PRO A 9 3.13 -5.14 -5.44
CA PRO A 9 2.31 -4.72 -6.57
C PRO A 9 1.75 -3.32 -6.31
N ASP A 10 1.56 -2.56 -7.39
CA ASP A 10 0.86 -1.28 -7.27
C ASP A 10 -0.64 -1.52 -7.02
N PHE A 11 -1.25 -0.69 -6.19
CA PHE A 11 -2.68 -0.71 -5.91
C PHE A 11 -3.18 0.70 -5.67
N SER A 12 -4.49 0.91 -5.86
CA SER A 12 -5.17 2.18 -5.59
C SER A 12 -6.30 2.01 -4.61
N LEU A 13 -6.46 2.95 -3.68
CA LEU A 13 -7.57 3.04 -2.74
C LEU A 13 -8.17 4.45 -2.80
N ILE A 14 -9.40 4.58 -2.32
CA ILE A 14 -10.00 5.88 -2.02
C ILE A 14 -9.65 6.23 -0.57
N ASP A 15 -9.09 7.41 -0.33
CA ASP A 15 -8.75 7.90 1.00
C ASP A 15 -9.99 8.42 1.75
N THR A 16 -9.79 8.96 2.96
CA THR A 16 -10.87 9.51 3.79
C THR A 16 -11.51 10.79 3.23
N ASN A 17 -10.87 11.44 2.26
CA ASN A 17 -11.36 12.65 1.60
C ASN A 17 -12.06 12.32 0.27
N GLY A 18 -12.07 11.06 -0.16
CA GLY A 18 -12.61 10.65 -1.46
C GLY A 18 -11.60 10.71 -2.60
N GLU A 19 -10.33 11.00 -2.32
CA GLU A 19 -9.27 11.09 -3.32
C GLU A 19 -8.70 9.70 -3.62
N THR A 20 -8.33 9.47 -4.88
CA THR A 20 -7.62 8.24 -5.26
C THR A 20 -6.15 8.36 -4.89
N VAL A 21 -5.66 7.41 -4.09
CA VAL A 21 -4.24 7.28 -3.73
C VAL A 21 -3.69 5.96 -4.28
N ARG A 22 -2.46 5.98 -4.80
CA ARG A 22 -1.75 4.79 -5.29
C ARG A 22 -0.51 4.51 -4.45
N LEU A 23 -0.10 3.25 -4.32
CA LEU A 23 1.17 2.91 -3.66
C LEU A 23 2.36 3.58 -4.38
N SER A 24 2.31 3.63 -5.71
CA SER A 24 3.32 4.28 -6.55
C SER A 24 3.48 5.78 -6.30
N ASP A 25 2.51 6.46 -5.70
CA ASP A 25 2.63 7.89 -5.34
C ASP A 25 3.67 8.13 -4.23
N TYR A 26 4.04 7.08 -3.48
CA TYR A 26 4.96 7.16 -2.33
C TYR A 26 6.39 6.68 -2.64
N ARG A 27 6.75 6.49 -3.92
CA ARG A 27 8.10 6.05 -4.32
C ARG A 27 9.19 7.01 -3.79
N GLY A 28 10.33 6.46 -3.37
CA GLY A 28 11.44 7.22 -2.79
C GLY A 28 11.25 7.60 -1.32
N ARG A 29 10.23 7.07 -0.64
CA ARG A 29 9.95 7.28 0.79
C ARG A 29 9.80 5.93 1.50
N TYR A 30 10.22 5.87 2.76
CA TYR A 30 9.86 4.75 3.64
C TYR A 30 8.43 4.96 4.12
N VAL A 31 7.57 3.95 3.93
CA VAL A 31 6.16 3.98 4.30
C VAL A 31 5.75 2.71 5.03
N TYR A 32 4.75 2.83 5.89
CA TYR A 32 4.11 1.68 6.54
C TYR A 32 2.79 1.37 5.85
N LEU A 33 2.60 0.10 5.48
CA LEU A 33 1.30 -0.39 5.03
C LEU A 33 0.61 -1.08 6.20
N VAL A 34 -0.44 -0.44 6.72
CA VAL A 34 -1.20 -0.95 7.86
C VAL A 34 -2.51 -1.57 7.36
N PHE A 35 -2.62 -2.89 7.46
CA PHE A 35 -3.86 -3.62 7.19
C PHE A 35 -4.68 -3.68 8.47
N ASN A 36 -5.56 -2.70 8.66
CA ASN A 36 -6.50 -2.73 9.76
C ASN A 36 -7.54 -3.83 9.51
N ARG A 37 -7.77 -4.71 10.49
CA ARG A 37 -9.00 -5.49 10.52
C ARG A 37 -10.10 -4.50 10.87
N GLY A 38 -10.98 -4.17 9.93
CA GLY A 38 -12.18 -3.39 10.24
C GLY A 38 -12.94 -4.07 11.38
N PHE A 39 -13.52 -3.29 12.30
CA PHE A 39 -14.48 -3.82 13.25
C PHE A 39 -15.76 -4.11 12.46
N SER A 40 -15.97 -5.37 12.07
CA SER A 40 -17.28 -5.88 11.67
C SER A 40 -18.10 -6.22 12.91
#